data_AF-A0A6J3EZ13-F1
#
_entry.id   AF-A0A6J3EZ13-F1
#
_cell.length_a   1.000
_cell.length_b   1.000
_cell.length_c   1.000
_cell.angle_alpha   90.00
_cell.angle_beta   90.00
_cell.angle_gamma   90.00
#
_symmetry.space_group_name_H-M   'P 1'
#
loop_
_entity.id
_entity.type
_entity.pdbx_description
1 polymer ?
#
loop_
_entity_poly.entity_id
_entity_poly.type
_entity_poly.pdbx_seq_one_letter_code
_entity_poly.pdbx_strand_id
1 'polypeptide(L)'
;MEDWSKDITHSYLEQETTRINESTQPDEQLTMNSEENMHQKSTELVNEISYENTKWPGLRSRNFQIISSYPDDESVYCTAEKSNITEHRHNDMHYECMTPCQVTSDSDKENTIAFLLKELNILRTSNKKLQEKLAKEDKEQRKLKFKLELQEKETEAKIAEKTAALVEEVYFAQKERDEAVMSRLQLAIEDRDEAIARAKHMEMSLKVLENINPEENDMTLQELLNRINNADTGIAIQKNGAIIVDRIYKTKECKMRITAEEMSALIEERDAALSKCKRLEQELHHLKEQNQTSANNMRHLTAENNQERALKAKLLSMQQARETAVQQHKKLEEEIQTLRVYYRLERLVDVLRKKVGTGTMRTVI
;
A
#
# COMPACT_ATOMS: atom_id res chain seq x y z
N MET A 1 -56.74 -8.45 -2.53
CA MET A 1 -56.06 -8.00 -1.30
C MET A 1 -56.09 -6.49 -1.30
N GLU A 2 -57.24 -6.00 -0.88
CA GLU A 2 -57.65 -4.60 -0.88
C GLU A 2 -57.13 -3.91 0.37
N ASP A 3 -56.63 -2.69 0.21
CA ASP A 3 -57.04 -1.47 0.92
C ASP A 3 -56.24 -0.31 0.29
N TRP A 4 -56.78 0.89 -0.03
CA TRP A 4 -57.49 1.86 0.82
C TRP A 4 -56.59 2.41 1.95
N SER A 5 -56.54 3.72 2.22
CA SER A 5 -57.08 4.88 1.51
C SER A 5 -56.28 6.13 1.89
N LYS A 6 -56.67 7.26 1.28
CA LYS A 6 -56.31 8.66 1.56
C LYS A 6 -55.83 8.95 3.00
N ASP A 7 -54.90 9.89 3.12
CA ASP A 7 -55.15 11.02 4.01
C ASP A 7 -54.63 12.34 3.41
N ILE A 8 -55.28 13.46 3.77
CA ILE A 8 -54.93 14.82 3.29
C ILE A 8 -54.93 15.74 4.51
N THR A 9 -53.79 16.41 4.75
CA THR A 9 -53.72 17.49 5.74
C THR A 9 -53.08 18.72 5.11
N HIS A 10 -53.88 19.76 4.86
CA HIS A 10 -53.37 21.07 4.52
C HIS A 10 -52.67 21.69 5.73
N SER A 11 -51.56 22.40 5.49
CA SER A 11 -51.05 23.43 6.41
C SER A 11 -50.74 24.68 5.59
N TYR A 12 -51.73 25.58 5.50
CA TYR A 12 -51.50 26.94 5.03
C TYR A 12 -50.60 27.67 6.03
N LEU A 13 -49.63 28.44 5.55
CA LEU A 13 -49.17 29.63 6.26
C LEU A 13 -48.80 30.69 5.23
N GLU A 14 -49.72 31.64 5.04
CA GLU A 14 -49.46 32.86 4.29
C GLU A 14 -48.56 33.79 5.12
N GLN A 15 -47.66 34.51 4.46
CA GLN A 15 -47.29 35.85 4.89
C GLN A 15 -47.45 36.81 3.71
N GLU A 16 -48.38 37.75 3.87
CA GLU A 16 -48.75 38.71 2.83
C GLU A 16 -47.72 39.83 2.68
N THR A 17 -47.41 40.11 1.42
CA THR A 17 -47.19 41.45 0.83
C THR A 17 -46.24 42.45 1.53
N THR A 18 -45.35 43.02 0.71
CA THR A 18 -45.20 44.48 0.67
C THR A 18 -45.58 44.94 -0.74
N ARG A 19 -46.18 46.13 -0.87
CA ARG A 19 -46.97 46.57 -2.03
C ARG A 19 -46.50 47.95 -2.51
N ILE A 20 -46.92 48.34 -3.73
CA ILE A 20 -46.74 49.65 -4.38
C ILE A 20 -45.37 49.74 -5.08
N ASN A 21 -45.30 49.45 -6.39
CA ASN A 21 -45.45 50.34 -7.58
C ASN A 21 -44.16 51.22 -7.81
N GLU A 22 -43.78 51.66 -9.01
CA GLU A 22 -44.50 51.90 -10.28
C GLU A 22 -43.75 51.37 -11.53
N SER A 23 -44.38 51.54 -12.71
CA SER A 23 -43.93 51.16 -14.05
C SER A 23 -42.86 52.08 -14.63
N THR A 24 -41.93 51.53 -15.43
CA THR A 24 -41.60 52.02 -16.79
C THR A 24 -40.90 50.89 -17.58
N GLN A 25 -41.16 50.78 -18.90
CA GLN A 25 -40.60 49.75 -19.80
C GLN A 25 -39.27 50.22 -20.45
N PRO A 26 -38.55 49.37 -21.23
CA PRO A 26 -37.10 49.51 -21.41
C PRO A 26 -36.70 50.50 -22.51
N ASP A 27 -35.38 50.74 -22.60
CA ASP A 27 -34.73 51.24 -23.82
C ASP A 27 -33.58 50.28 -24.22
N GLU A 28 -33.26 50.24 -25.50
CA GLU A 28 -32.33 49.27 -26.09
C GLU A 28 -30.91 49.80 -26.15
N GLN A 29 -29.91 48.95 -25.86
CA GLN A 29 -28.70 48.92 -26.68
C GLN A 29 -27.88 47.63 -26.55
N LEU A 30 -27.88 46.86 -27.64
CA LEU A 30 -26.87 45.84 -27.92
C LEU A 30 -25.56 46.51 -28.33
N THR A 31 -24.47 46.25 -27.60
CA THR A 31 -23.11 46.44 -28.13
C THR A 31 -22.35 45.13 -28.06
N MET A 32 -22.40 44.38 -29.16
CA MET A 32 -21.52 43.23 -29.40
C MET A 32 -20.08 43.73 -29.60
N ASN A 33 -19.11 43.16 -28.90
CA ASN A 33 -17.71 43.18 -29.28
C ASN A 33 -17.10 41.80 -28.97
N SER A 34 -16.52 41.18 -29.99
CA SER A 34 -15.75 39.93 -29.91
C SER A 34 -14.25 40.23 -29.96
N GLU A 35 -13.43 39.17 -29.98
CA GLU A 35 -11.96 39.18 -30.15
C GLU A 35 -11.22 39.71 -28.90
N GLU A 36 -10.65 38.82 -28.10
CA GLU A 36 -9.36 38.13 -28.32
C GLU A 36 -8.16 38.99 -27.90
N ASN A 37 -7.59 38.68 -26.73
CA ASN A 37 -6.14 38.77 -26.55
C ASN A 37 -5.65 37.78 -25.46
N MET A 38 -4.37 37.46 -25.52
CA MET A 38 -3.66 36.52 -24.69
C MET A 38 -2.86 37.19 -23.56
N HIS A 39 -2.37 36.33 -22.66
CA HIS A 39 -1.18 36.49 -21.80
C HIS A 39 -1.30 36.99 -20.36
N GLN A 40 -0.35 36.43 -19.59
CA GLN A 40 0.30 36.91 -18.36
C GLN A 40 -0.46 36.83 -17.02
N LYS A 41 -0.04 35.80 -16.28
CA LYS A 41 0.22 35.80 -14.83
C LYS A 41 0.11 37.17 -14.14
N SER A 42 -0.60 37.19 -13.01
CA SER A 42 -0.20 37.98 -11.84
C SER A 42 -0.19 37.09 -10.61
N THR A 43 0.76 37.35 -9.71
CA THR A 43 0.93 36.66 -8.43
C THR A 43 0.09 37.37 -7.35
N GLU A 44 -0.05 36.73 -6.19
CA GLU A 44 -0.42 37.36 -4.91
C GLU A 44 -1.82 38.00 -4.81
N LEU A 45 -2.70 37.31 -4.08
CA LEU A 45 -3.51 37.98 -3.07
C LEU A 45 -3.49 37.15 -1.78
N VAL A 46 -3.36 37.84 -0.64
CA VAL A 46 -3.32 37.26 0.71
C VAL A 46 -4.52 37.79 1.49
N ASN A 47 -4.92 37.06 2.53
CA ASN A 47 -6.05 37.25 3.46
C ASN A 47 -7.32 36.45 3.10
N GLU A 48 -8.14 35.99 4.05
CA GLU A 48 -7.96 35.70 5.48
C GLU A 48 -9.28 35.06 5.95
N ILE A 49 -9.30 33.79 6.39
CA ILE A 49 -10.48 33.21 7.03
C ILE A 49 -10.09 32.44 8.30
N SER A 50 -10.67 32.92 9.40
CA SER A 50 -10.56 32.47 10.79
C SER A 50 -10.41 30.97 11.03
N TYR A 51 -9.47 30.61 11.94
CA TYR A 51 -9.38 29.28 12.56
C TYR A 51 -10.11 29.31 13.93
N GLU A 52 -11.32 28.77 13.99
CA GLU A 52 -12.08 28.71 15.24
C GLU A 52 -11.57 27.57 16.15
N ASN A 53 -11.46 27.85 17.46
CA ASN A 53 -10.70 27.02 18.41
C ASN A 53 -11.58 26.07 19.23
N THR A 54 -11.39 24.77 19.08
CA THR A 54 -11.92 23.74 20.00
C THR A 54 -10.81 23.02 20.78
N LYS A 55 -10.40 23.64 21.91
CA LYS A 55 -9.91 22.87 23.09
C LYS A 55 -11.14 22.21 23.75
N TRP A 56 -11.08 21.08 24.45
CA TRP A 56 -10.29 20.70 25.64
C TRP A 56 -10.38 19.15 25.82
N PRO A 57 -9.69 18.49 26.76
CA PRO A 57 -8.29 18.68 27.16
C PRO A 57 -7.50 17.39 27.50
N GLY A 58 -6.17 17.52 27.51
CA GLY A 58 -5.34 17.11 28.66
C GLY A 58 -4.92 15.64 28.81
N LEU A 59 -3.63 15.38 28.56
CA LEU A 59 -2.82 14.53 29.44
C LEU A 59 -1.35 15.02 29.47
N ARG A 60 -0.74 14.96 30.66
CA ARG A 60 0.56 15.55 31.06
C ARG A 60 1.67 15.59 30.00
N SER A 61 2.25 16.77 29.81
CA SER A 61 3.59 16.94 29.22
C SER A 61 4.70 16.37 30.12
N ARG A 62 5.75 15.81 29.49
CA ARG A 62 7.11 15.79 30.05
C ARG A 62 8.10 16.10 28.92
N ASN A 63 8.63 17.33 28.92
CA ASN A 63 9.53 17.81 27.86
C ASN A 63 10.87 17.06 27.85
N PHE A 64 11.38 16.78 26.65
CA PHE A 64 12.82 16.72 26.36
C PHE A 64 13.05 17.47 25.05
N GLN A 65 13.97 18.43 25.04
CA GLN A 65 14.34 19.18 23.84
C GLN A 65 15.40 18.41 23.07
N ILE A 66 15.20 18.28 21.76
CA ILE A 66 16.26 17.86 20.83
C ILE A 66 17.10 19.11 20.53
N ILE A 67 18.40 19.05 20.80
CA ILE A 67 19.39 19.97 20.24
C ILE A 67 20.38 19.12 19.46
N SER A 68 20.24 19.14 18.13
CA SER A 68 21.26 18.62 17.22
C SER A 68 22.29 19.72 16.96
N SER A 69 23.57 19.39 17.06
CA SER A 69 24.69 20.21 16.58
C SER A 69 25.93 19.34 16.43
N TYR A 70 26.24 18.95 15.19
CA TYR A 70 27.64 18.69 14.79
C TYR A 70 28.38 20.04 14.69
N PRO A 71 29.71 20.03 14.79
CA PRO A 71 30.47 20.42 13.60
C PRO A 71 31.68 19.50 13.31
N ASP A 72 32.03 19.40 12.03
CA ASP A 72 33.34 18.96 11.54
C ASP A 72 34.29 20.16 11.35
N ASP A 73 35.58 19.85 11.12
CA ASP A 73 36.65 20.69 10.56
C ASP A 73 36.67 22.22 10.82
N GLU A 74 37.74 22.67 11.49
CA GLU A 74 38.82 23.31 10.72
C GLU A 74 40.18 23.19 11.44
N SER A 75 41.26 23.64 10.81
CA SER A 75 42.63 23.49 11.33
C SER A 75 43.52 24.71 11.11
N VAL A 76 44.66 24.69 11.82
CA VAL A 76 45.87 25.52 11.71
C VAL A 76 45.86 26.95 12.31
N TYR A 77 47.04 27.23 12.89
CA TYR A 77 47.65 28.51 13.29
C TYR A 77 47.34 29.15 14.66
N CYS A 78 48.45 29.56 15.28
CA CYS A 78 48.60 29.96 16.67
C CYS A 78 48.56 31.48 16.84
N THR A 79 48.32 31.97 18.07
CA THR A 79 49.26 32.91 18.72
C THR A 79 49.09 32.93 20.24
N ALA A 80 49.98 33.64 20.93
CA ALA A 80 50.23 33.54 22.37
C ALA A 80 49.29 34.37 23.26
N GLU A 81 49.19 34.02 24.55
CA GLU A 81 49.81 34.81 25.64
C GLU A 81 49.91 34.02 26.97
N LYS A 82 50.30 34.65 28.09
CA LYS A 82 50.81 33.99 29.33
C LYS A 82 50.17 34.49 30.64
N SER A 83 50.46 33.76 31.73
CA SER A 83 50.27 34.11 33.16
C SER A 83 48.81 34.18 33.65
N ASN A 84 48.47 33.99 34.93
CA ASN A 84 49.22 34.00 36.22
C ASN A 84 49.01 32.64 36.96
N ILE A 85 49.79 32.13 37.92
CA ILE A 85 50.51 32.67 39.11
C ILE A 85 49.60 33.16 40.26
N THR A 86 49.42 32.29 41.26
CA THR A 86 49.32 32.49 42.75
C THR A 86 49.31 31.07 43.36
N GLU A 87 50.10 30.71 44.37
CA GLU A 87 49.98 31.05 45.81
C GLU A 87 48.58 30.77 46.38
N HIS A 88 48.37 30.18 47.58
CA HIS A 88 49.23 29.83 48.73
C HIS A 88 48.60 28.57 49.41
N ARG A 89 49.13 27.86 50.42
CA ARG A 89 50.27 28.05 51.35
C ARG A 89 50.85 26.68 51.79
N HIS A 90 51.77 26.70 52.76
CA HIS A 90 52.39 25.54 53.41
C HIS A 90 51.47 24.79 54.40
N ASN A 91 51.82 23.53 54.67
CA ASN A 91 51.89 23.02 56.03
C ASN A 91 53.31 22.48 56.26
N ASP A 92 53.87 22.72 57.44
CA ASP A 92 55.26 22.40 57.78
C ASP A 92 55.33 21.08 58.54
N MET A 93 56.31 20.23 58.19
CA MET A 93 56.66 19.01 58.91
C MET A 93 58.18 18.79 58.78
N HIS A 94 58.91 19.30 59.77
CA HIS A 94 60.34 19.12 59.92
C HIS A 94 60.76 17.65 59.73
N TYR A 95 61.60 17.38 58.73
CA TYR A 95 62.44 16.19 58.74
C TYR A 95 63.73 16.55 59.48
N GLU A 96 63.78 16.22 60.78
CA GLU A 96 64.97 16.44 61.61
C GLU A 96 66.17 15.60 61.12
N CYS A 97 67.36 16.12 61.43
CA CYS A 97 68.62 15.53 61.00
C CYS A 97 69.03 14.35 61.88
N MET A 98 69.24 13.19 61.25
CA MET A 98 70.12 12.09 61.71
C MET A 98 69.99 11.60 63.17
N THR A 99 69.34 10.46 63.37
CA THR A 99 69.71 9.55 64.48
C THR A 99 70.79 8.57 63.96
N PRO A 100 71.92 8.34 64.67
CA PRO A 100 73.04 7.57 64.13
C PRO A 100 72.75 6.09 63.89
N CYS A 101 73.54 5.47 63.00
CA CYS A 101 73.50 4.05 62.69
C CYS A 101 73.68 3.18 63.95
N GLN A 102 72.61 2.50 64.37
CA GLN A 102 72.78 1.23 65.06
C GLN A 102 73.17 0.18 64.02
N VAL A 103 74.28 -0.53 64.24
CA VAL A 103 74.71 -1.63 63.40
C VAL A 103 73.83 -2.84 63.70
N THR A 104 72.67 -2.89 63.06
CA THR A 104 72.02 -4.17 62.78
C THR A 104 72.94 -4.99 61.88
N SER A 105 72.88 -6.31 62.02
CA SER A 105 73.70 -7.20 61.20
C SER A 105 73.27 -7.06 59.72
N ASP A 106 74.17 -7.33 58.77
CA ASP A 106 73.79 -7.19 57.36
C ASP A 106 72.66 -8.16 56.97
N SER A 107 72.55 -9.30 57.65
CA SER A 107 71.39 -10.20 57.63
C SER A 107 70.05 -9.48 57.86
N ASP A 108 69.97 -8.54 58.80
CA ASP A 108 68.71 -7.83 59.10
C ASP A 108 68.29 -6.90 57.95
N LYS A 109 69.28 -6.32 57.26
CA LYS A 109 69.09 -5.46 56.08
C LYS A 109 68.71 -6.31 54.87
N GLU A 110 69.39 -7.44 54.65
CA GLU A 110 69.08 -8.38 53.58
C GLU A 110 67.69 -9.01 53.74
N ASN A 111 67.28 -9.36 54.96
CA ASN A 111 65.91 -9.81 55.26
C ASN A 111 64.87 -8.72 54.95
N THR A 112 65.16 -7.47 55.28
CA THR A 112 64.30 -6.32 54.94
C THR A 112 64.19 -6.11 53.42
N ILE A 113 65.30 -6.17 52.70
CA ILE A 113 65.36 -6.08 51.24
C ILE A 113 64.59 -7.24 50.59
N ALA A 114 64.73 -8.47 51.10
CA ALA A 114 64.01 -9.64 50.62
C ALA A 114 62.48 -9.53 50.83
N PHE A 115 62.05 -8.96 51.97
CA PHE A 115 60.64 -8.66 52.21
C PHE A 115 60.09 -7.64 51.19
N LEU A 116 60.79 -6.51 51.00
CA LEU A 116 60.39 -5.47 50.05
C LEU A 116 60.37 -5.98 48.61
N LEU A 117 61.32 -6.83 48.21
CA LEU A 117 61.33 -7.49 46.89
C LEU A 117 60.16 -8.47 46.73
N LYS A 118 59.75 -9.18 47.78
CA LYS A 118 58.58 -10.06 47.78
C LYS A 118 57.29 -9.24 47.63
N GLU A 119 57.14 -8.17 48.38
CA GLU A 119 56.00 -7.25 48.30
C GLU A 119 55.91 -6.57 46.93
N LEU A 120 57.02 -6.06 46.40
CA LEU A 120 57.09 -5.46 45.07
C LEU A 120 56.70 -6.46 43.97
N ASN A 121 57.04 -7.74 44.11
CA ASN A 121 56.60 -8.79 43.17
C ASN A 121 55.10 -9.14 43.33
N ILE A 122 54.55 -9.10 44.54
CA ILE A 122 53.09 -9.22 44.78
C ILE A 122 52.36 -8.04 44.13
N LEU A 123 52.82 -6.81 44.33
CA LEU A 123 52.27 -5.60 43.70
C LEU A 123 52.36 -5.66 42.17
N ARG A 124 53.51 -6.08 41.62
CA ARG A 124 53.72 -6.24 40.17
C ARG A 124 52.77 -7.26 39.55
N THR A 125 52.57 -8.42 40.20
CA THR A 125 51.62 -9.44 39.71
C THR A 125 50.16 -9.04 39.90
N SER A 126 49.84 -8.26 40.93
CA SER A 126 48.52 -7.66 41.13
C SER A 126 48.20 -6.62 40.05
N ASN A 127 49.13 -5.69 39.78
CA ASN A 127 48.98 -4.67 38.75
C ASN A 127 48.78 -5.29 37.36
N LYS A 128 49.57 -6.30 36.98
CA LYS A 128 49.35 -7.05 35.73
C LYS A 128 47.94 -7.65 35.63
N LYS A 129 47.43 -8.28 36.71
CA LYS A 129 46.04 -8.80 36.75
C LYS A 129 44.98 -7.71 36.64
N LEU A 130 45.25 -6.50 37.14
CA LEU A 130 44.36 -5.35 36.98
C LEU A 130 44.38 -4.81 35.55
N GLN A 131 45.54 -4.74 34.90
CA GLN A 131 45.67 -4.39 33.48
C GLN A 131 44.95 -5.41 32.57
N GLU A 132 45.08 -6.71 32.85
CA GLU A 132 44.38 -7.78 32.13
C GLU A 132 42.85 -7.70 32.31
N LYS A 133 42.36 -7.32 33.50
CA LYS A 133 40.94 -7.04 33.74
C LYS A 133 40.47 -5.80 32.99
N LEU A 134 41.19 -4.69 33.06
CA LEU A 134 40.85 -3.43 32.37
C LEU A 134 40.77 -3.65 30.86
N ALA A 135 41.78 -4.29 30.26
CA ALA A 135 41.81 -4.63 28.84
C ALA A 135 40.76 -5.69 28.41
N LYS A 136 40.06 -6.35 29.35
CA LYS A 136 38.89 -7.17 29.09
C LYS A 136 37.60 -6.33 29.17
N GLU A 137 37.47 -5.51 30.20
CA GLU A 137 36.30 -4.64 30.40
C GLU A 137 36.15 -3.63 29.25
N ASP A 138 37.26 -3.00 28.83
CA ASP A 138 37.35 -2.15 27.63
C ASP A 138 36.75 -2.81 26.38
N LYS A 139 36.97 -4.13 26.21
CA LYS A 139 36.49 -4.87 25.02
C LYS A 139 35.00 -5.15 25.11
N GLU A 140 34.50 -5.53 26.28
CA GLU A 140 33.06 -5.72 26.49
C GLU A 140 32.31 -4.37 26.45
N GLN A 141 32.87 -3.29 26.97
CA GLN A 141 32.31 -1.94 26.87
C GLN A 141 32.18 -1.49 25.40
N ARG A 142 33.24 -1.64 24.58
CA ARG A 142 33.19 -1.32 23.14
C ARG A 142 32.13 -2.15 22.41
N LYS A 143 32.08 -3.46 22.70
CA LYS A 143 31.09 -4.41 22.16
C LYS A 143 29.66 -4.09 22.57
N LEU A 144 29.43 -3.58 23.79
CA LEU A 144 28.14 -3.08 24.26
C LEU A 144 27.77 -1.75 23.57
N LYS A 145 28.71 -0.82 23.40
CA LYS A 145 28.49 0.41 22.64
C LYS A 145 28.03 0.09 21.20
N PHE A 146 28.78 -0.73 20.46
CA PHE A 146 28.41 -1.10 19.09
C PHE A 146 27.05 -1.80 18.99
N LYS A 147 26.63 -2.57 20.00
CA LYS A 147 25.28 -3.16 20.05
C LYS A 147 24.19 -2.11 20.23
N LEU A 148 24.41 -1.13 21.12
CA LEU A 148 23.44 -0.06 21.37
C LEU A 148 23.31 0.85 20.16
N GLU A 149 24.42 1.23 19.54
CA GLU A 149 24.50 2.03 18.31
C GLU A 149 23.81 1.32 17.12
N LEU A 150 23.99 0.00 16.98
CA LEU A 150 23.26 -0.80 15.98
C LEU A 150 21.75 -0.86 16.26
N GLN A 151 21.34 -1.04 17.52
CA GLN A 151 19.92 -1.06 17.90
C GLN A 151 19.25 0.30 17.68
N GLU A 152 19.95 1.39 18.00
CA GLU A 152 19.50 2.77 17.75
C GLU A 152 19.23 2.99 16.25
N LYS A 153 20.20 2.66 15.39
CA LYS A 153 20.06 2.74 13.93
C LYS A 153 18.96 1.82 13.38
N GLU A 154 18.76 0.63 13.97
CA GLU A 154 17.64 -0.26 13.61
C GLU A 154 16.28 0.37 13.96
N THR A 155 16.17 1.07 15.11
CA THR A 155 14.93 1.78 15.47
C THR A 155 14.69 3.04 14.65
N GLU A 156 15.74 3.81 14.34
CA GLU A 156 15.69 4.99 13.48
C GLU A 156 15.22 4.63 12.06
N ALA A 157 15.79 3.56 11.47
CA ALA A 157 15.37 3.05 10.16
C ALA A 157 13.88 2.64 10.15
N LYS A 158 13.40 1.93 11.18
CA LYS A 158 11.99 1.52 11.30
C LYS A 158 11.02 2.68 11.56
N ILE A 159 11.51 3.81 12.05
CA ILE A 159 10.73 5.04 12.16
C ILE A 159 10.68 5.72 10.78
N ALA A 160 11.83 5.90 10.13
CA ALA A 160 11.92 6.50 8.79
C ALA A 160 11.10 5.74 7.75
N GLU A 161 11.14 4.40 7.74
CA GLU A 161 10.32 3.51 6.89
C GLU A 161 8.81 3.81 7.05
N LYS A 162 8.32 3.88 8.30
CA LYS A 162 6.91 4.17 8.60
C LYS A 162 6.52 5.61 8.28
N THR A 163 7.43 6.57 8.48
CA THR A 163 7.20 7.96 8.11
C THR A 163 7.15 8.13 6.59
N ALA A 164 8.00 7.44 5.83
CA ALA A 164 7.95 7.44 4.36
C ALA A 164 6.63 6.85 3.85
N ALA A 165 6.23 5.67 4.35
CA ALA A 165 4.97 5.04 3.97
C ALA A 165 3.75 5.94 4.25
N LEU A 166 3.69 6.60 5.43
CA LEU A 166 2.62 7.54 5.77
C LEU A 166 2.62 8.79 4.86
N VAL A 167 3.80 9.30 4.47
CA VAL A 167 3.91 10.42 3.53
C VAL A 167 3.44 10.03 2.12
N GLU A 168 3.74 8.80 1.67
CA GLU A 168 3.21 8.25 0.42
C GLU A 168 1.69 8.08 0.47
N GLU A 169 1.13 7.47 1.53
CA GLU A 169 -0.32 7.34 1.73
C GLU A 169 -1.04 8.71 1.69
N VAL A 170 -0.51 9.71 2.40
CA VAL A 170 -1.05 11.08 2.39
C VAL A 170 -0.95 11.71 1.00
N TYR A 171 0.17 11.51 0.28
CA TYR A 171 0.34 12.02 -1.08
C TYR A 171 -0.64 11.39 -2.08
N PHE A 172 -0.88 10.07 -2.00
CA PHE A 172 -1.88 9.41 -2.85
C PHE A 172 -3.30 9.88 -2.53
N ALA A 173 -3.70 9.92 -1.25
CA ALA A 173 -5.02 10.42 -0.85
C ALA A 173 -5.22 11.91 -1.20
N GLN A 174 -4.16 12.73 -1.12
CA GLN A 174 -4.15 14.12 -1.58
C GLN A 174 -4.44 14.19 -3.09
N LYS A 175 -3.74 13.39 -3.91
CA LYS A 175 -3.94 13.31 -5.37
C LYS A 175 -5.35 12.86 -5.73
N GLU A 176 -5.85 11.78 -5.11
CA GLU A 176 -7.20 11.25 -5.36
C GLU A 176 -8.28 12.28 -5.03
N ARG A 177 -8.10 13.04 -3.94
CA ARG A 177 -8.99 14.15 -3.57
C ARG A 177 -8.96 15.27 -4.60
N ASP A 178 -7.78 15.67 -5.10
CA ASP A 178 -7.68 16.70 -6.14
C ASP A 178 -8.28 16.23 -7.48
N GLU A 179 -8.05 14.98 -7.87
CA GLU A 179 -8.63 14.34 -9.06
C GLU A 179 -10.17 14.30 -8.97
N ALA A 180 -10.73 13.86 -7.83
CA ALA A 180 -12.17 13.83 -7.59
C ALA A 180 -12.81 15.24 -7.51
N VAL A 181 -12.06 16.27 -7.08
CA VAL A 181 -12.51 17.67 -7.12
C VAL A 181 -12.55 18.18 -8.56
N MET A 182 -11.52 17.88 -9.37
CA MET A 182 -11.48 18.28 -10.78
C MET A 182 -12.59 17.62 -11.59
N SER A 183 -12.86 16.31 -11.40
CA SER A 183 -13.98 15.63 -12.09
C SER A 183 -15.34 16.20 -11.71
N ARG A 184 -15.56 16.59 -10.45
CA ARG A 184 -16.80 17.27 -10.02
C ARG A 184 -16.95 18.65 -10.64
N LEU A 185 -15.85 19.41 -10.78
CA LEU A 185 -15.86 20.71 -11.43
C LEU A 185 -16.13 20.59 -12.94
N GLN A 186 -15.57 19.57 -13.60
CA GLN A 186 -15.85 19.25 -15.00
C GLN A 186 -17.32 18.92 -15.22
N LEU A 187 -17.88 18.00 -14.42
CA LEU A 187 -19.30 17.64 -14.51
C LEU A 187 -20.23 18.85 -14.28
N ALA A 188 -19.92 19.71 -13.30
CA ALA A 188 -20.72 20.93 -13.07
C ALA A 188 -20.60 21.98 -14.19
N ILE A 189 -19.53 21.95 -14.99
CA ILE A 189 -19.39 22.75 -16.21
C ILE A 189 -20.20 22.13 -17.35
N GLU A 190 -20.14 20.80 -17.51
CA GLU A 190 -20.91 20.05 -18.51
C GLU A 190 -22.43 20.18 -18.28
N ASP A 191 -22.91 19.99 -17.05
CA ASP A 191 -24.32 20.19 -16.64
C ASP A 191 -24.82 21.61 -16.97
N ARG A 192 -23.99 22.62 -16.68
CA ARG A 192 -24.27 24.03 -16.95
C ARG A 192 -24.35 24.29 -18.46
N ASP A 193 -23.40 23.78 -19.22
CA ASP A 193 -23.32 24.05 -20.66
C ASP A 193 -24.41 23.27 -21.43
N GLU A 194 -24.79 22.09 -20.96
CA GLU A 194 -25.98 21.37 -21.42
C GLU A 194 -27.29 22.12 -21.04
N ALA A 195 -27.38 22.70 -19.85
CA ALA A 195 -28.51 23.56 -19.46
C ALA A 195 -28.60 24.82 -20.34
N ILE A 196 -27.47 25.46 -20.67
CA ILE A 196 -27.40 26.58 -21.62
C ILE A 196 -27.82 26.14 -23.04
N ALA A 197 -27.39 24.95 -23.49
CA ALA A 197 -27.79 24.40 -24.78
C ALA A 197 -29.32 24.13 -24.84
N ARG A 198 -29.90 23.52 -23.80
CA ARG A 198 -31.35 23.33 -23.66
C ARG A 198 -32.10 24.65 -23.67
N ALA A 199 -31.64 25.65 -22.90
CA ALA A 199 -32.27 26.97 -22.84
C ALA A 199 -32.29 27.65 -24.23
N LYS A 200 -31.15 27.64 -24.95
CA LYS A 200 -31.06 28.16 -26.33
C LYS A 200 -31.95 27.41 -27.32
N HIS A 201 -32.05 26.09 -27.21
CA HIS A 201 -32.96 25.30 -28.04
C HIS A 201 -34.43 25.65 -27.75
N MET A 202 -34.81 25.86 -26.49
CA MET A 202 -36.15 26.32 -26.10
C MET A 202 -36.43 27.73 -26.60
N GLU A 203 -35.46 28.66 -26.50
CA GLU A 203 -35.56 30.02 -27.05
C GLU A 203 -35.78 30.01 -28.57
N MET A 204 -35.00 29.22 -29.32
CA MET A 204 -35.20 29.02 -30.76
C MET A 204 -36.58 28.41 -31.07
N SER A 205 -37.03 27.44 -30.28
CA SER A 205 -38.35 26.81 -30.42
C SER A 205 -39.49 27.81 -30.18
N LEU A 206 -39.38 28.65 -29.16
CA LEU A 206 -40.32 29.72 -28.86
C LEU A 206 -40.35 30.77 -29.98
N LYS A 207 -39.19 31.13 -30.53
CA LYS A 207 -39.09 32.06 -31.67
C LYS A 207 -39.70 31.48 -32.96
N VAL A 208 -39.67 30.16 -33.15
CA VAL A 208 -40.42 29.49 -34.22
C VAL A 208 -41.92 29.52 -33.95
N LEU A 209 -42.36 29.31 -32.71
CA LEU A 209 -43.77 29.38 -32.30
C LEU A 209 -44.36 30.79 -32.42
N GLU A 210 -43.60 31.83 -32.10
CA GLU A 210 -43.99 33.25 -32.25
C GLU A 210 -44.33 33.61 -33.72
N ASN A 211 -43.72 32.92 -34.68
CA ASN A 211 -43.99 33.09 -36.11
C ASN A 211 -45.20 32.27 -36.62
N ILE A 212 -45.92 31.56 -35.74
CA ILE A 212 -47.11 30.77 -36.10
C ILE A 212 -48.37 31.53 -35.67
N ASN A 213 -49.14 32.06 -36.63
CA ASN A 213 -50.49 32.51 -36.34
C ASN A 213 -51.40 31.29 -36.10
N PRO A 214 -51.95 31.06 -34.88
CA PRO A 214 -52.75 29.87 -34.59
C PRO A 214 -54.05 29.83 -35.40
N GLU A 215 -54.68 30.99 -35.65
CA GLU A 215 -55.93 31.11 -36.41
C GLU A 215 -55.78 30.66 -37.89
N GLU A 216 -54.54 30.62 -38.40
CA GLU A 216 -54.21 30.14 -39.75
C GLU A 216 -53.80 28.65 -39.78
N ASN A 217 -53.70 27.98 -38.63
CA ASN A 217 -53.37 26.54 -38.53
C ASN A 217 -54.59 25.67 -38.22
N ASP A 218 -55.48 26.09 -37.33
CA ASP A 218 -56.66 25.30 -36.93
C ASP A 218 -57.74 25.21 -38.03
N MET A 219 -57.75 26.19 -38.94
CA MET A 219 -58.68 26.27 -40.06
C MET A 219 -58.59 25.03 -40.97
N THR A 220 -59.71 24.48 -41.42
CA THR A 220 -59.71 23.33 -42.34
C THR A 220 -59.25 23.74 -43.75
N LEU A 221 -58.76 22.77 -44.54
CA LEU A 221 -58.46 23.01 -45.96
C LEU A 221 -59.71 23.46 -46.74
N GLN A 222 -60.89 22.97 -46.35
CA GLN A 222 -62.17 23.39 -46.95
C GLN A 222 -62.47 24.86 -46.64
N GLU A 223 -62.23 25.34 -45.43
CA GLU A 223 -62.41 26.75 -45.06
C GLU A 223 -61.41 27.67 -45.74
N LEU A 224 -60.14 27.26 -45.88
CA LEU A 224 -59.14 28.00 -46.66
C LEU A 224 -59.54 28.12 -48.14
N LEU A 225 -60.02 27.02 -48.76
CA LEU A 225 -60.52 27.03 -50.13
C LEU A 225 -61.81 27.88 -50.27
N ASN A 226 -62.73 27.80 -49.31
CA ASN A 226 -63.93 28.65 -49.28
C ASN A 226 -63.56 30.13 -49.13
N ARG A 227 -62.56 30.48 -48.31
CA ARG A 227 -62.03 31.85 -48.18
C ARG A 227 -61.37 32.34 -49.46
N ILE A 228 -60.65 31.49 -50.19
CA ILE A 228 -60.09 31.84 -51.52
C ILE A 228 -61.22 32.07 -52.54
N ASN A 229 -62.22 31.19 -52.58
CA ASN A 229 -63.34 31.29 -53.54
C ASN A 229 -64.20 32.54 -53.32
N ASN A 230 -64.26 33.03 -52.07
CA ASN A 230 -65.11 34.15 -51.65
C ASN A 230 -64.28 35.42 -51.32
N ALA A 231 -63.04 35.54 -51.84
CA ALA A 231 -62.16 36.67 -51.56
C ALA A 231 -62.28 37.80 -52.59
N ASP A 232 -62.81 38.95 -52.18
CA ASP A 232 -62.96 40.15 -53.01
C ASP A 232 -61.63 40.82 -53.44
N THR A 233 -60.48 40.33 -52.94
CA THR A 233 -59.16 40.91 -53.26
C THR A 233 -58.09 39.85 -53.52
N GLY A 234 -57.21 40.13 -54.48
CA GLY A 234 -56.06 39.27 -54.80
C GLY A 234 -55.09 39.09 -53.62
N ILE A 235 -55.02 40.06 -52.70
CA ILE A 235 -54.20 39.96 -51.48
C ILE A 235 -54.78 38.90 -50.52
N ALA A 236 -56.10 38.85 -50.35
CA ALA A 236 -56.74 37.82 -49.55
C ALA A 236 -56.59 36.42 -50.18
N ILE A 237 -56.68 36.31 -51.52
CA ILE A 237 -56.40 35.08 -52.26
C ILE A 237 -54.93 34.64 -52.01
N GLN A 238 -53.97 35.56 -52.17
CA GLN A 238 -52.55 35.28 -51.97
C GLN A 238 -52.25 34.82 -50.54
N LYS A 239 -52.82 35.48 -49.52
CA LYS A 239 -52.61 35.10 -48.12
C LYS A 239 -53.11 33.69 -47.83
N ASN A 240 -54.37 33.38 -48.20
CA ASN A 240 -54.92 32.03 -47.97
C ASN A 240 -54.18 30.96 -48.80
N GLY A 241 -53.73 31.30 -50.01
CA GLY A 241 -52.89 30.42 -50.84
C GLY A 241 -51.53 30.10 -50.20
N ALA A 242 -50.88 31.09 -49.58
CA ALA A 242 -49.61 30.88 -48.87
C ALA A 242 -49.75 29.89 -47.71
N ILE A 243 -50.83 29.98 -46.93
CA ILE A 243 -51.13 29.02 -45.84
C ILE A 243 -51.26 27.59 -46.37
N ILE A 244 -51.94 27.40 -47.51
CA ILE A 244 -52.09 26.06 -48.13
C ILE A 244 -50.71 25.51 -48.57
N VAL A 245 -49.87 26.33 -49.18
CA VAL A 245 -48.52 25.94 -49.63
C VAL A 245 -47.61 25.59 -48.46
N ASP A 246 -47.62 26.41 -47.40
CA ASP A 246 -46.87 26.18 -46.15
C ASP A 246 -47.28 24.84 -45.48
N ARG A 247 -48.58 24.58 -45.34
CA ARG A 247 -49.10 23.31 -44.83
C ARG A 247 -48.69 22.11 -45.66
N ILE A 248 -48.68 22.23 -47.00
CA ILE A 248 -48.20 21.16 -47.90
C ILE A 248 -46.71 20.90 -47.68
N TYR A 249 -45.90 21.96 -47.54
CA TYR A 249 -44.47 21.84 -47.27
C TYR A 249 -44.22 21.16 -45.92
N LYS A 250 -44.78 21.68 -44.84
CA LYS A 250 -44.67 21.11 -43.47
C LYS A 250 -45.16 19.66 -43.39
N THR A 251 -46.23 19.31 -44.12
CA THR A 251 -46.73 17.92 -44.19
C THR A 251 -45.73 16.99 -44.90
N LYS A 252 -45.07 17.47 -45.97
CA LYS A 252 -44.04 16.71 -46.70
C LYS A 252 -42.77 16.55 -45.85
N GLU A 253 -42.32 17.63 -45.24
CA GLU A 253 -41.14 17.67 -44.36
C GLU A 253 -41.32 16.77 -43.13
N CYS A 254 -42.48 16.85 -42.45
CA CYS A 254 -42.77 15.99 -41.31
C CYS A 254 -42.76 14.50 -41.67
N LYS A 255 -43.28 14.11 -42.84
CA LYS A 255 -43.17 12.73 -43.35
C LYS A 255 -41.73 12.31 -43.61
N MET A 256 -40.92 13.17 -44.23
CA MET A 256 -39.51 12.89 -44.48
C MET A 256 -38.71 12.76 -43.16
N ARG A 257 -39.01 13.60 -42.17
CA ARG A 257 -38.42 13.54 -40.83
C ARG A 257 -38.79 12.23 -40.11
N ILE A 258 -40.06 11.86 -40.07
CA ILE A 258 -40.53 10.60 -39.46
C ILE A 258 -39.82 9.40 -40.09
N THR A 259 -39.80 9.29 -41.42
CA THR A 259 -39.11 8.17 -42.08
C THR A 259 -37.60 8.17 -41.85
N ALA A 260 -36.96 9.32 -41.66
CA ALA A 260 -35.54 9.39 -41.27
C ALA A 260 -35.33 8.92 -39.82
N GLU A 261 -36.19 9.33 -38.88
CA GLU A 261 -36.16 8.89 -37.47
C GLU A 261 -36.41 7.38 -37.35
N GLU A 262 -37.39 6.84 -38.08
CA GLU A 262 -37.68 5.40 -38.18
C GLU A 262 -36.47 4.61 -38.71
N MET A 263 -35.81 5.09 -39.78
CA MET A 263 -34.61 4.45 -40.33
C MET A 263 -33.43 4.47 -39.36
N SER A 264 -33.22 5.58 -38.65
CA SER A 264 -32.15 5.69 -37.64
C SER A 264 -32.39 4.74 -36.46
N ALA A 265 -33.61 4.68 -35.92
CA ALA A 265 -33.95 3.78 -34.81
C ALA A 265 -33.73 2.30 -35.19
N LEU A 266 -34.10 1.90 -36.41
CA LEU A 266 -33.85 0.55 -36.94
C LEU A 266 -32.35 0.24 -37.13
N ILE A 267 -31.53 1.24 -37.45
CA ILE A 267 -30.07 1.13 -37.53
C ILE A 267 -29.47 0.94 -36.13
N GLU A 268 -29.92 1.71 -35.14
CA GLU A 268 -29.46 1.62 -33.75
C GLU A 268 -29.85 0.27 -33.11
N GLU A 269 -31.09 -0.21 -33.29
CA GLU A 269 -31.52 -1.52 -32.80
C GLU A 269 -30.68 -2.65 -33.42
N ARG A 270 -30.45 -2.59 -34.74
CA ARG A 270 -29.58 -3.54 -35.46
C ARG A 270 -28.17 -3.57 -34.87
N ASP A 271 -27.57 -2.41 -34.64
CA ASP A 271 -26.17 -2.35 -34.19
C ASP A 271 -26.00 -2.69 -32.71
N ALA A 272 -27.02 -2.40 -31.88
CA ALA A 272 -27.11 -2.92 -30.52
C ALA A 272 -27.23 -4.46 -30.51
N ALA A 273 -28.07 -5.03 -31.38
CA ALA A 273 -28.22 -6.47 -31.52
C ALA A 273 -26.92 -7.14 -32.03
N LEU A 274 -26.27 -6.59 -33.05
CA LEU A 274 -24.98 -7.08 -33.56
C LEU A 274 -23.88 -7.01 -32.50
N SER A 275 -23.84 -5.94 -31.69
CA SER A 275 -22.88 -5.80 -30.59
C SER A 275 -23.12 -6.83 -29.49
N LYS A 276 -24.39 -7.11 -29.17
CA LYS A 276 -24.79 -8.18 -28.24
C LYS A 276 -24.38 -9.57 -28.75
N CYS A 277 -24.54 -9.85 -30.05
CA CYS A 277 -24.09 -11.11 -30.66
C CYS A 277 -22.56 -11.27 -30.55
N LYS A 278 -21.78 -10.26 -30.96
CA LYS A 278 -20.30 -10.28 -30.87
C LYS A 278 -19.80 -10.56 -29.45
N ARG A 279 -20.42 -9.95 -28.42
CA ARG A 279 -20.08 -10.23 -27.02
C ARG A 279 -20.37 -11.69 -26.63
N LEU A 280 -21.53 -12.22 -27.01
CA LEU A 280 -21.90 -13.62 -26.71
C LEU A 280 -20.99 -14.63 -27.44
N GLU A 281 -20.52 -14.31 -28.65
CA GLU A 281 -19.53 -15.11 -29.39
C GLU A 281 -18.17 -15.13 -28.67
N GLN A 282 -17.72 -13.99 -28.14
CA GLN A 282 -16.49 -13.88 -27.33
C GLN A 282 -16.61 -14.64 -26.00
N GLU A 283 -17.74 -14.53 -25.31
CA GLU A 283 -18.03 -15.28 -24.08
C GLU A 283 -18.05 -16.80 -24.32
N LEU A 284 -18.64 -17.25 -25.44
CA LEU A 284 -18.59 -18.66 -25.85
C LEU A 284 -17.17 -19.14 -26.17
N HIS A 285 -16.34 -18.31 -26.81
CA HIS A 285 -14.94 -18.66 -27.06
C HIS A 285 -14.16 -18.82 -25.74
N HIS A 286 -14.28 -17.85 -24.84
CA HIS A 286 -13.60 -17.88 -23.55
C HIS A 286 -14.05 -19.06 -22.68
N LEU A 287 -15.35 -19.33 -22.60
CA LEU A 287 -15.89 -20.48 -21.85
C LEU A 287 -15.41 -21.83 -22.43
N LYS A 288 -15.31 -21.93 -23.77
CA LYS A 288 -14.77 -23.13 -24.45
C LYS A 288 -13.28 -23.34 -24.12
N GLU A 289 -12.49 -22.27 -24.09
CA GLU A 289 -11.08 -22.29 -23.73
C GLU A 289 -10.87 -22.63 -22.23
N GLN A 290 -11.66 -22.04 -21.34
CA GLN A 290 -11.66 -22.35 -19.90
C GLN A 290 -12.03 -23.81 -19.63
N ASN A 291 -13.03 -24.35 -20.33
CA ASN A 291 -13.41 -25.75 -20.21
C ASN A 291 -12.30 -26.68 -20.74
N GLN A 292 -11.71 -26.37 -21.90
CA GLN A 292 -10.62 -27.16 -22.49
C GLN A 292 -9.35 -27.16 -21.62
N THR A 293 -8.99 -26.03 -21.01
CA THR A 293 -7.85 -25.94 -20.07
C THR A 293 -8.14 -26.65 -18.76
N SER A 294 -9.34 -26.49 -18.18
CA SER A 294 -9.79 -27.24 -17.00
C SER A 294 -9.74 -28.76 -17.20
N ALA A 295 -10.26 -29.24 -18.34
CA ALA A 295 -10.22 -30.66 -18.71
C ALA A 295 -8.77 -31.19 -18.90
N ASN A 296 -7.86 -30.38 -19.45
CA ASN A 296 -6.45 -30.76 -19.58
C ASN A 296 -5.74 -30.81 -18.22
N ASN A 297 -5.98 -29.83 -17.34
CA ASN A 297 -5.43 -29.82 -15.98
C ASN A 297 -5.90 -31.04 -15.16
N MET A 298 -7.19 -31.38 -15.25
CA MET A 298 -7.75 -32.57 -14.59
C MET A 298 -7.10 -33.87 -15.11
N ARG A 299 -6.85 -33.97 -16.42
CA ARG A 299 -6.12 -35.11 -17.02
C ARG A 299 -4.68 -35.21 -16.51
N HIS A 300 -3.95 -34.09 -16.41
CA HIS A 300 -2.59 -34.06 -15.89
C HIS A 300 -2.53 -34.55 -14.44
N LEU A 301 -3.34 -33.96 -13.56
CA LEU A 301 -3.41 -34.34 -12.14
C LEU A 301 -3.78 -35.82 -11.96
N THR A 302 -4.66 -36.35 -12.82
CA THR A 302 -5.04 -37.77 -12.80
C THR A 302 -3.89 -38.69 -13.22
N ALA A 303 -3.12 -38.31 -14.25
CA ALA A 303 -1.95 -39.06 -14.69
C ALA A 303 -0.84 -39.05 -13.64
N GLU A 304 -0.54 -37.88 -13.09
CA GLU A 304 0.46 -37.65 -12.05
C GLU A 304 0.15 -38.42 -10.76
N ASN A 305 -1.09 -38.37 -10.27
CA ASN A 305 -1.51 -39.14 -9.09
C ASN A 305 -1.45 -40.67 -9.31
N ASN A 306 -1.67 -41.15 -10.53
CA ASN A 306 -1.51 -42.56 -10.87
C ASN A 306 -0.02 -42.96 -10.94
N GLN A 307 0.85 -42.08 -11.43
CA GLN A 307 2.30 -42.27 -11.39
C GLN A 307 2.83 -42.28 -9.94
N GLU A 308 2.38 -41.36 -9.08
CA GLU A 308 2.71 -41.34 -7.65
C GLU A 308 2.28 -42.65 -6.98
N ARG A 309 1.03 -43.10 -7.21
CA ARG A 309 0.49 -44.37 -6.68
C ARG A 309 1.33 -45.58 -7.12
N ALA A 310 1.76 -45.63 -8.38
CA ALA A 310 2.62 -46.69 -8.90
C ALA A 310 4.03 -46.67 -8.28
N LEU A 311 4.64 -45.49 -8.14
CA LEU A 311 5.95 -45.32 -7.49
C LEU A 311 5.90 -45.71 -6.01
N LYS A 312 4.82 -45.34 -5.30
CA LYS A 312 4.58 -45.68 -3.89
C LYS A 312 4.41 -47.19 -3.68
N ALA A 313 3.69 -47.87 -4.56
CA ALA A 313 3.58 -49.33 -4.56
C ALA A 313 4.95 -50.01 -4.80
N LYS A 314 5.75 -49.49 -5.75
CA LYS A 314 7.10 -49.99 -6.02
C LYS A 314 8.05 -49.78 -4.83
N LEU A 315 7.97 -48.63 -4.16
CA LEU A 315 8.75 -48.32 -2.96
C LEU A 315 8.45 -49.31 -1.81
N LEU A 316 7.16 -49.55 -1.54
CA LEU A 316 6.73 -50.52 -0.53
C LEU A 316 7.22 -51.95 -0.85
N SER A 317 7.11 -52.37 -2.11
CA SER A 317 7.62 -53.67 -2.57
C SER A 317 9.14 -53.81 -2.35
N MET A 318 9.91 -52.76 -2.69
CA MET A 318 11.36 -52.73 -2.45
C MET A 318 11.71 -52.73 -0.96
N GLN A 319 10.93 -52.03 -0.13
CA GLN A 319 11.13 -52.03 1.33
C GLN A 319 10.86 -53.42 1.94
N GLN A 320 9.76 -54.08 1.56
CA GLN A 320 9.44 -55.44 2.03
C GLN A 320 10.50 -56.45 1.59
N ALA A 321 11.01 -56.33 0.36
CA ALA A 321 12.13 -57.15 -0.13
C ALA A 321 13.42 -56.92 0.70
N ARG A 322 13.74 -55.65 1.02
CA ARG A 322 14.88 -55.29 1.88
C ARG A 322 14.74 -55.87 3.29
N GLU A 323 13.56 -55.76 3.90
CA GLU A 323 13.28 -56.27 5.25
C GLU A 323 13.37 -57.81 5.30
N THR A 324 12.86 -58.49 4.26
CA THR A 324 13.03 -59.93 4.08
C THR A 324 14.51 -60.30 3.96
N ALA A 325 15.29 -59.58 3.16
CA ALA A 325 16.73 -59.82 3.02
C ALA A 325 17.50 -59.60 4.33
N VAL A 326 17.17 -58.56 5.10
CA VAL A 326 17.76 -58.30 6.43
C VAL A 326 17.44 -59.44 7.42
N GLN A 327 16.23 -59.98 7.39
CA GLN A 327 15.86 -61.17 8.20
C GLN A 327 16.68 -62.41 7.81
N GLN A 328 16.87 -62.66 6.51
CA GLN A 328 17.72 -63.76 6.03
C GLN A 328 19.19 -63.57 6.44
N HIS A 329 19.74 -62.36 6.31
CA HIS A 329 21.10 -62.06 6.76
C HIS A 329 21.28 -62.27 8.27
N LYS A 330 20.32 -61.86 9.10
CA LYS A 330 20.35 -62.10 10.55
C LYS A 330 20.38 -63.59 10.89
N LYS A 331 19.55 -64.40 10.23
CA LYS A 331 19.53 -65.86 10.42
C LYS A 331 20.87 -66.51 10.01
N LEU A 332 21.43 -66.11 8.87
CA LEU A 332 22.75 -66.58 8.42
C LEU A 332 23.86 -66.18 9.40
N GLU A 333 23.79 -64.99 10.02
CA GLU A 333 24.74 -64.59 11.04
C GLU A 333 24.59 -65.41 12.34
N GLU A 334 23.37 -65.72 12.77
CA GLU A 334 23.10 -66.63 13.90
C GLU A 334 23.65 -68.05 13.64
N GLU A 335 23.50 -68.56 12.41
CA GLU A 335 24.09 -69.83 11.97
C GLU A 335 25.64 -69.76 11.98
N ILE A 336 26.24 -68.68 11.48
CA ILE A 336 27.70 -68.46 11.51
C ILE A 336 28.24 -68.39 12.94
N GLN A 337 27.56 -67.71 13.87
CA GLN A 337 27.98 -67.66 15.27
C GLN A 337 27.87 -69.04 15.93
N THR A 338 26.83 -69.82 15.60
CA THR A 338 26.66 -71.21 16.06
C THR A 338 27.80 -72.10 15.58
N LEU A 339 28.14 -72.05 14.29
CA LEU A 339 29.28 -72.77 13.71
C LEU A 339 30.62 -72.36 14.36
N ARG A 340 30.82 -71.06 14.65
CA ARG A 340 31.99 -70.57 15.40
C ARG A 340 32.06 -71.11 16.83
N VAL A 341 30.93 -71.43 17.49
CA VAL A 341 30.93 -72.10 18.80
C VAL A 341 31.25 -73.58 18.63
N TYR A 342 30.63 -74.26 17.66
CA TYR A 342 30.86 -75.68 17.39
C TYR A 342 32.34 -75.98 17.09
N TYR A 343 32.97 -75.20 16.20
CA TYR A 343 34.40 -75.33 15.88
C TYR A 343 35.32 -75.09 17.09
N ARG A 344 34.93 -74.22 18.03
CA ARG A 344 35.68 -74.00 19.28
C ARG A 344 35.54 -75.19 20.23
N LEU A 345 34.37 -75.83 20.30
CA LEU A 345 34.14 -77.06 21.07
C LEU A 345 34.91 -78.24 20.47
N GLU A 346 34.84 -78.44 19.15
CA GLU A 346 35.57 -79.49 18.43
C GLU A 346 37.09 -79.39 18.66
N ARG A 347 37.65 -78.17 18.55
CA ARG A 347 39.07 -77.92 18.84
C ARG A 347 39.44 -78.18 20.32
N LEU A 348 38.53 -77.96 21.27
CA LEU A 348 38.73 -78.32 22.67
C LEU A 348 38.66 -79.85 22.89
N VAL A 349 37.74 -80.54 22.22
CA VAL A 349 37.64 -82.01 22.24
C VAL A 349 38.91 -82.65 21.69
N ASP A 350 39.50 -82.13 20.62
CA ASP A 350 40.78 -82.62 20.09
C ASP A 350 41.97 -82.38 21.03
N VAL A 351 42.00 -81.26 21.74
CA VAL A 351 43.01 -80.99 22.79
C VAL A 351 42.83 -81.96 23.97
N LEU A 352 41.60 -82.25 24.39
CA LEU A 352 41.30 -83.24 25.42
C LEU A 352 41.66 -84.65 24.97
N ARG A 353 41.30 -85.04 23.74
CA ARG A 353 41.66 -86.33 23.12
C ARG A 353 43.17 -86.54 23.11
N LYS A 354 43.96 -85.51 22.77
CA LYS A 354 45.43 -85.55 22.85
C LYS A 354 45.96 -85.65 24.28
N LYS A 355 45.35 -84.96 25.26
CA LYS A 355 45.74 -85.07 26.68
C LYS A 355 45.41 -86.43 27.30
N VAL A 356 44.22 -86.98 27.04
CA VAL A 356 43.81 -88.29 27.55
C VAL A 356 44.66 -89.39 26.90
N GLY A 357 44.92 -89.30 25.59
CA GLY A 357 45.83 -90.21 24.87
C GLY A 357 47.32 -90.10 25.26
N THR A 358 47.70 -89.16 26.12
CA THR A 358 49.07 -89.02 26.67
C THR A 358 49.14 -89.13 28.20
N GLY A 359 48.00 -89.33 28.87
CA GLY A 359 47.93 -89.53 30.31
C GLY A 359 48.02 -91.01 30.69
N THR A 360 49.11 -91.41 31.35
CA THR A 360 49.28 -92.78 31.85
C THR A 360 48.18 -93.16 32.84
N MET A 361 47.27 -94.04 32.42
CA MET A 361 46.28 -94.67 33.29
C MET A 361 46.98 -95.58 34.33
N ARG A 362 47.27 -95.04 35.51
CA ARG A 362 47.53 -95.88 36.69
C ARG A 362 46.20 -96.43 37.19
N THR A 363 45.86 -97.65 36.79
CA THR A 363 44.82 -98.44 37.45
C THR A 363 45.23 -98.65 38.91
N VAL A 364 44.39 -98.24 39.85
CA VAL A 364 44.54 -98.54 41.27
C VAL A 364 43.44 -99.50 41.66
N ILE A 365 43.82 -100.79 41.73
CA ILE A 365 43.14 -101.94 42.34
C ILE A 365 41.61 -101.97 42.15
#